data_AF-A0A3D4FI15-F1
#
_entry.id   AF-A0A3D4FI15-F1
#
_cell.length_a   1.000
_cell.length_b   1.000
_cell.length_c   1.000
_cell.angle_alpha   90.00
_cell.angle_beta   90.00
_cell.angle_gamma   90.00
#
_symmetry.space_group_name_H-M   'P 1'
#
loop_
_entity.id
_entity.type
_entity.pdbx_description
1 polymer ?
#
loop_
_entity_poly.entity_id
_entity_poly.type
_entity_poly.pdbx_seq_one_letter_code
_entity_poly.pdbx_strand_id
1 'polypeptide(L)' 'ASEIVAKLEKIAFEDLKLVRLEIRMDLRNKASEKVAIKNNFVRESLLRKAVEFQGKYYDNLLYTKVR' A
#
# COMPACT_ATOMS: atom_id res chain seq x y z
N ALA A 1 -0.12 -6.25 -12.27
CA ALA A 1 -0.29 -5.66 -10.93
C ALA A 1 -0.50 -4.14 -10.98
N SER A 2 0.45 -3.35 -11.51
CA SER A 2 0.34 -1.88 -11.51
C SER A 2 -0.92 -1.34 -12.20
N GLU A 3 -1.33 -1.90 -13.33
CA GLU A 3 -2.56 -1.49 -14.04
C GLU A 3 -3.83 -1.71 -13.20
N ILE A 4 -3.86 -2.78 -12.39
CA ILE A 4 -5.00 -3.08 -11.53
C ILE A 4 -5.07 -2.08 -10.36
N VAL A 5 -3.91 -1.72 -9.79
CA VAL A 5 -3.85 -0.70 -8.73
C VAL A 5 -4.36 0.65 -9.26
N ALA A 6 -3.97 1.05 -10.47
CA ALA A 6 -4.48 2.28 -11.09
C ALA A 6 -6.00 2.25 -11.30
N LYS A 7 -6.58 1.10 -11.69
CA LYS A 7 -8.04 0.95 -11.83
C LYS A 7 -8.75 1.01 -10.47
N LEU A 8 -8.20 0.34 -9.46
CA LEU A 8 -8.74 0.38 -8.10
C LEU A 8 -8.70 1.79 -7.51
N GLU A 9 -7.64 2.54 -7.79
CA GLU A 9 -7.51 3.93 -7.38
C GLU A 9 -8.66 4.80 -7.94
N LYS A 10 -8.99 4.64 -9.22
CA LYS A 10 -10.13 5.34 -9.82
C LYS A 10 -11.42 5.00 -9.11
N ILE A 11 -11.70 3.72 -8.89
CA ILE A 11 -12.93 3.29 -8.18
C ILE A 11 -12.96 3.90 -6.77
N ALA A 12 -11.86 3.83 -6.04
CA ALA A 12 -11.78 4.36 -4.68
C ALA A 12 -12.02 5.88 -4.60
N PHE A 13 -11.38 6.66 -5.47
CA PHE A 13 -11.46 8.11 -5.40
C PHE A 13 -12.64 8.70 -6.17
N GLU A 14 -13.02 8.11 -7.30
CA GLU A 14 -14.07 8.62 -8.18
C GLU A 14 -15.44 8.07 -7.79
N ASP A 15 -15.56 6.77 -7.53
CA ASP A 15 -16.86 6.14 -7.25
C ASP A 15 -17.16 6.16 -5.75
N LEU A 16 -16.21 5.72 -4.94
CA LEU A 16 -16.37 5.60 -3.48
C LEU A 16 -16.10 6.91 -2.72
N LYS A 17 -15.58 7.94 -3.41
CA LYS A 17 -15.23 9.25 -2.84
C LYS A 17 -14.33 9.16 -1.60
N LEU A 18 -13.46 8.15 -1.55
CA LEU A 18 -12.44 8.07 -0.50
C LEU A 18 -11.48 9.27 -0.65
N VAL A 19 -10.88 9.70 0.45
CA VAL A 19 -9.89 10.79 0.45
C VAL A 19 -8.46 10.26 0.58
N ARG A 20 -8.31 8.98 0.95
CA ARG A 20 -7.03 8.34 1.22
C ARG A 20 -7.07 6.85 0.92
N LEU A 21 -5.96 6.37 0.35
CA LEU A 21 -5.66 4.96 0.17
C LEU A 21 -4.34 4.60 0.84
N GLU A 22 -4.29 3.38 1.37
CA GLU A 22 -3.10 2.83 2.02
C GLU A 22 -2.74 1.48 1.38
N ILE A 23 -1.44 1.29 1.15
CA ILE A 23 -0.87 0.00 0.78
C ILE A 23 0.08 -0.41 1.90
N ARG A 24 -0.14 -1.61 2.45
CA ARG A 24 0.71 -2.22 3.46
C ARG A 24 1.38 -3.46 2.87
N MET A 25 2.67 -3.59 3.08
CA MET A 25 3.44 -4.71 2.53
C MET A 25 4.66 -5.03 3.37
N ASP A 26 5.08 -6.30 3.36
CA ASP A 26 6.32 -6.74 4.01
C ASP A 26 7.55 -6.05 3.37
N LEU A 27 8.53 -5.65 4.17
CA LEU A 27 9.76 -4.99 3.69
C LEU A 27 10.53 -5.78 2.63
N ARG A 28 10.43 -7.11 2.68
CA ARG A 28 11.13 -8.05 1.80
C ARG A 28 10.46 -8.11 0.42
N ASN A 29 9.21 -7.67 0.30
CA ASN A 29 8.46 -7.73 -0.95
C ASN A 29 8.76 -6.53 -1.87
N LYS A 30 9.94 -6.56 -2.49
CA LYS A 30 10.42 -5.48 -3.38
C LYS A 30 9.57 -5.31 -4.64
N ALA A 31 8.89 -6.34 -5.11
CA ALA A 31 7.99 -6.24 -6.25
C ALA A 31 6.75 -5.38 -5.92
N SER A 32 6.17 -5.56 -4.73
CA SER A 32 5.02 -4.75 -4.29
C SER A 32 5.41 -3.29 -4.03
N GLU A 33 6.61 -3.07 -3.48
CA GLU A 33 7.14 -1.71 -3.26
C GLU A 33 7.25 -0.95 -4.59
N LYS A 34 7.77 -1.61 -5.64
CA LYS A 34 7.83 -1.05 -7.00
C LYS A 34 6.45 -0.72 -7.57
N VAL A 35 5.42 -1.53 -7.28
CA VAL A 35 4.05 -1.27 -7.73
C VAL A 35 3.47 -0.02 -7.07
N ALA A 36 3.69 0.17 -5.78
CA ALA A 36 3.25 1.38 -5.06
C ALA A 36 3.95 2.63 -5.62
N ILE A 37 5.27 2.56 -5.81
CA ILE A 37 6.07 3.65 -6.40
C ILE A 37 5.57 3.99 -7.81
N LYS A 38 5.33 2.99 -8.67
CA LYS A 38 4.84 3.20 -10.05
C LYS A 38 3.45 3.86 -10.10
N ASN A 39 2.65 3.73 -9.05
CA ASN A 39 1.32 4.35 -8.95
C ASN A 39 1.32 5.66 -8.14
N ASN A 40 2.49 6.24 -7.88
CA ASN A 40 2.66 7.51 -7.17
C ASN A 40 2.12 7.49 -5.72
N PHE A 41 2.20 6.33 -5.05
CA PHE A 41 2.04 6.29 -3.60
C PHE A 41 3.33 6.75 -2.93
N VAL A 42 3.20 7.47 -1.82
CA VAL A 42 4.31 8.00 -1.03
C VAL A 42 4.60 7.08 0.14
N ARG A 43 5.87 6.78 0.42
CA ARG A 43 6.27 6.04 1.61
C ARG A 43 6.08 6.92 2.84
N GLU A 44 5.16 6.55 3.71
CA GLU A 44 4.84 7.35 4.90
C GLU A 44 5.55 6.84 6.14
N SER A 45 5.63 5.52 6.34
CA SER A 45 6.18 4.94 7.56
C SER A 45 6.62 3.49 7.44
N LEU A 46 7.39 3.02 8.43
CA LEU A 46 7.64 1.61 8.70
C LEU A 46 6.87 1.22 9.96
N LEU A 47 5.84 0.39 9.79
CA LEU A 47 5.01 -0.13 10.87
C LEU A 47 5.71 -1.35 11.48
N ARG A 48 6.21 -1.22 12.71
CA ARG A 48 6.89 -2.32 13.41
C ARG A 48 5.89 -3.31 14.00
N LYS A 49 6.15 -4.60 13.85
CA LYS A 49 5.33 -5.72 14.36
C LYS A 49 3.84 -5.57 14.03
N ALA A 50 3.53 -5.05 12.84
CA ALA A 50 2.20 -4.62 12.46
C ALA A 50 1.29 -5.78 12.02
N VAL A 51 1.88 -6.91 11.61
CA VAL A 51 1.16 -8.10 11.18
C VAL A 51 1.67 -9.29 11.96
N GLU A 52 0.75 -10.02 12.58
CA GLU A 52 1.01 -11.34 13.16
C GLU A 52 0.70 -12.39 12.11
N PHE A 53 1.63 -13.31 11.91
CA PHE A 53 1.45 -14.47 11.03
C PHE A 53 2.22 -15.66 11.59
N GLN A 54 1.51 -16.74 11.92
CA GLN A 54 2.07 -18.00 12.45
C GLN A 54 2.91 -17.81 13.72
N GLY A 55 2.41 -17.02 14.67
CA GLY A 55 3.04 -16.71 15.95
C GLY A 55 4.22 -15.74 15.84
N LYS A 56 4.49 -15.18 14.66
CA LYS A 56 5.59 -14.23 14.44
C LYS A 56 5.04 -12.88 14.00
N TYR A 57 5.69 -11.83 14.48
CA TYR A 57 5.36 -10.46 14.11
C TYR A 57 6.28 -9.97 12.99
N TYR A 58 5.67 -9.33 12.01
CA TYR A 58 6.34 -8.80 10.83
C TYR A 58 6.14 -7.28 10.74
N ASP A 59 7.21 -6.64 10.31
CA ASP A 59 7.21 -5.22 10.01
C ASP A 59 6.66 -4.99 8.59
N ASN A 60 5.89 -3.92 8.41
CA ASN A 60 5.30 -3.56 7.13
C ASN A 60 5.64 -2.12 6.73
N LEU A 61 5.95 -1.92 5.46
CA LEU A 61 5.98 -0.59 4.85
C LEU A 61 4.54 -0.08 4.68
N LEU A 62 4.35 1.19 5.01
CA LEU A 62 3.12 1.94 4.75
C LEU A 62 3.35 2.93 3.62
N TYR A 63 2.59 2.76 2.55
CA TYR A 63 2.54 3.65 1.40
C TYR A 63 1.15 4.25 1.28
N THR A 64 1.06 5.54 1.00
CA THR A 64 -0.20 6.27 1.07
C THR A 64 -0.37 7.18 -0.14
N LYS A 65 -1.63 7.38 -0.53
CA LYS A 65 -2.01 8.31 -1.57
C LYS A 65 -3.28 9.02 -1.15
N VAL A 66 -3.26 10.34 -1.24
CA VAL A 66 -4.39 11.21 -0.90
C VAL A 66 -4.84 11.94 -2.15
N ARG A 67 -6.12 12.29 -2.21
CA ARG A 67 -6.73 13.08 -3.28
C ARG A 67 -7.23 14.40 -2.74
#